data_AF-A0A2N7IMR1-F1
#
_entry.id   AF-A0A2N7IMR1-F1
#
_cell.length_a   1.000
_cell.length_b   1.000
_cell.length_c   1.000
_cell.angle_alpha   90.00
_cell.angle_beta   90.00
_cell.angle_gamma   90.00
#
_symmetry.space_group_name_H-M   'P 1'
#
loop_
_entity.id
_entity.type
_entity.pdbx_description
1 polymer ?
#
loop_
_entity_poly.entity_id
_entity_poly.type
_entity_poly.pdbx_seq_one_letter_code
_entity_poly.pdbx_strand_id
1 'polypeptide(L)'
;MAYASASLITLVMSLIFPYMSFSVQGISQQITLYQAVEMMNRLDNTSIAALLFLAVIFLPAYFLISVIWFYALTERKSKHTYAPSRLAIFVLKTLSWVKPWLMVDVFLIGVLVSLIKISALADVSMGISFWAFAIYAMLVVKTMSLVDFDWIWDKLIPLKALNSDTAGGLFQQHDHLVCHVCGQVHLYDDNLTQCSRCHVHLHRFNPTKNLQIVWALLFTAIIFYIPANLYPMMYTSAFGTSEGSTIIEGVIILWNMGSYPVAMVILLASVFIPMAKMVALAYLYWNAKRVEGLPPHEANRFLKIYRVTEFIGRWSMIDIFVVAILVALVQLDGVMAIYPGPAALSFASVVIFTMLSAMIFDSRIIWK
;
A
#
# COMPACT_ATOMS: atom_id res chain seq x y z
N MET A 1 -16.65 -11.82 10.39
CA MET A 1 -16.41 -11.37 11.78
C MET A 1 -15.27 -12.08 12.48
N ALA A 2 -15.34 -13.41 12.67
CA ALA A 2 -14.37 -14.16 13.48
C ALA A 2 -12.90 -13.94 13.07
N TYR A 3 -12.61 -13.95 11.76
CA TYR A 3 -11.26 -13.64 11.25
C TYR A 3 -10.82 -12.21 11.56
N ALA A 4 -11.72 -11.23 11.47
CA ALA A 4 -11.40 -9.83 11.76
C ALA A 4 -11.13 -9.60 13.25
N SER A 5 -11.94 -10.21 14.13
CA SER A 5 -11.70 -10.16 15.58
C SER A 5 -10.44 -10.90 15.99
N ALA A 6 -10.19 -12.08 15.42
CA ALA A 6 -8.94 -12.82 15.65
C ALA A 6 -7.73 -12.01 15.19
N SER A 7 -7.79 -11.39 13.99
CA SER A 7 -6.75 -10.51 13.48
C SER A 7 -6.45 -9.37 14.44
N LEU A 8 -7.49 -8.73 14.99
CA LEU A 8 -7.35 -7.61 15.92
C LEU A 8 -6.70 -8.05 17.25
N ILE A 9 -7.06 -9.23 17.77
CA ILE A 9 -6.43 -9.81 18.96
C ILE A 9 -4.94 -10.11 18.67
N THR A 10 -4.63 -10.74 17.54
CA THR A 10 -3.24 -11.06 17.18
C THR A 10 -2.40 -9.81 16.90
N LEU A 11 -3.01 -8.73 16.39
CA LEU A 11 -2.35 -7.43 16.26
C LEU A 11 -1.94 -6.89 17.64
N VAL A 12 -2.87 -6.88 18.60
CA VAL A 12 -2.58 -6.44 19.97
C VAL A 12 -1.49 -7.31 20.61
N MET A 13 -1.55 -8.63 20.45
CA MET A 13 -0.49 -9.53 20.94
C MET A 13 0.88 -9.22 20.30
N SER A 14 0.93 -8.92 19.00
CA SER A 14 2.19 -8.59 18.32
C SER A 14 2.84 -7.28 18.79
N LEU A 15 2.07 -6.40 19.45
CA LEU A 15 2.56 -5.11 19.98
C LEU A 15 3.04 -5.20 21.43
N ILE A 16 2.55 -6.17 22.20
CA ILE A 16 2.82 -6.27 23.64
C ILE A 16 4.15 -6.99 23.94
N PHE A 17 4.47 -8.06 23.19
CA PHE A 17 5.65 -8.87 23.47
C PHE A 17 6.89 -8.42 22.68
N PRO A 18 8.10 -8.82 23.11
CA PRO A 18 9.34 -8.58 22.37
C PRO A 18 9.26 -9.14 20.95
N TYR A 19 9.58 -8.30 19.97
CA TYR A 19 9.60 -8.69 18.56
C TYR A 19 10.82 -9.54 18.24
N MET A 20 11.98 -9.07 18.67
CA MET A 20 13.26 -9.77 18.54
C MET A 20 14.19 -9.48 19.72
N SER A 21 15.08 -10.45 19.96
CA SER A 21 16.21 -10.31 20.86
C SER A 21 17.52 -10.46 20.09
N PHE A 22 18.42 -9.51 20.28
CA PHE A 22 19.78 -9.54 19.78
C PHE A 22 20.73 -9.80 20.93
N SER A 23 21.70 -10.69 20.74
CA SER A 23 22.79 -10.93 21.69
C SER A 23 24.11 -10.57 21.01
N VAL A 24 24.77 -9.51 21.50
CA VAL A 24 26.12 -9.15 21.06
C VAL A 24 26.99 -9.18 22.31
N GLN A 25 28.02 -10.02 22.32
CA GLN A 25 28.95 -10.17 23.46
C GLN A 25 28.26 -10.48 24.81
N GLY A 26 27.14 -11.21 24.80
CA GLY A 26 26.44 -11.66 26.00
C GLY A 26 25.43 -10.67 26.60
N ILE A 27 25.28 -9.48 26.02
CA ILE A 27 24.21 -8.53 26.39
C ILE A 27 23.04 -8.74 25.44
N SER A 28 21.89 -9.16 25.98
CA SER A 28 20.65 -9.33 25.20
C SER A 28 19.77 -8.08 25.27
N GLN A 29 19.52 -7.42 24.14
CA GLN A 29 18.52 -6.35 24.06
C GLN A 29 17.24 -6.87 23.37
N GLN A 30 16.09 -6.47 23.90
CA GLN A 30 14.77 -6.80 23.37
C GLN A 30 14.10 -5.53 22.84
N ILE A 31 13.55 -5.59 21.62
CA ILE A 31 12.87 -4.46 20.99
C ILE A 31 11.43 -4.88 20.65
N THR A 32 10.45 -4.08 21.08
CA THR A 32 9.05 -4.20 20.65
C THR A 32 8.79 -3.36 19.41
N LEU A 33 7.77 -3.71 18.60
CA LEU A 33 7.39 -2.93 17.40
C LEU A 33 6.99 -1.49 17.74
N TYR A 34 6.40 -1.25 18.91
CA TYR A 34 6.06 0.10 19.34
C TYR A 34 7.30 0.91 19.71
N GLN A 35 8.24 0.31 20.46
CA GLN A 35 9.52 0.96 20.80
C GLN A 35 10.34 1.27 19.55
N ALA A 36 10.29 0.42 18.53
CA ALA A 36 10.88 0.68 17.22
C ALA A 36 10.39 2.01 16.61
N VAL A 37 9.09 2.30 16.67
CA VAL A 37 8.51 3.57 16.19
C VAL A 37 8.95 4.74 17.07
N GLU A 38 8.92 4.59 18.40
CA GLU A 38 9.35 5.64 19.33
C GLU A 38 10.82 6.01 19.13
N MET A 39 11.66 4.99 18.94
CA MET A 39 13.10 5.15 18.79
C MET A 39 13.45 5.85 17.48
N MET A 40 12.75 5.56 16.38
CA MET A 40 12.90 6.33 15.13
C MET A 40 12.46 7.80 15.26
N ASN A 41 11.43 8.08 16.08
CA ASN A 41 10.95 9.45 16.28
C ASN A 41 11.93 10.30 17.10
N ARG A 42 12.72 9.69 17.98
CA ARG A 42 13.79 10.37 18.73
C ARG A 42 15.01 10.72 17.87
N LEU A 43 15.15 10.11 16.70
CA LEU A 43 16.31 10.26 15.80
C LEU A 43 16.02 11.18 14.60
N ASP A 44 15.15 12.20 14.78
CA ASP A 44 14.76 13.21 13.78
C ASP A 44 14.19 12.67 12.45
N ASN A 45 13.82 11.39 12.39
CA ASN A 45 13.27 10.73 11.20
C ASN A 45 11.77 10.44 11.33
N THR A 46 11.02 11.45 11.78
CA THR A 46 9.58 11.38 12.08
C THR A 46 8.76 10.86 10.89
N SER A 47 9.15 11.18 9.65
CA SER A 47 8.36 10.81 8.47
C SER A 47 8.34 9.30 8.20
N ILE A 48 9.47 8.61 8.38
CA ILE A 48 9.54 7.15 8.17
C ILE A 48 8.87 6.41 9.34
N ALA A 49 9.06 6.91 10.57
CA ALA A 49 8.36 6.40 11.75
C ALA A 49 6.84 6.51 11.58
N ALA A 50 6.35 7.66 11.08
CA ALA A 50 4.94 7.87 10.78
C ALA A 50 4.43 6.93 9.69
N LEU A 51 5.22 6.69 8.63
CA LEU A 51 4.87 5.75 7.55
C LEU A 51 4.70 4.33 8.11
N LEU A 52 5.64 3.87 8.94
CA LEU A 52 5.55 2.56 9.58
C LEU A 52 4.34 2.44 10.51
N PHE A 53 4.15 3.41 11.40
CA PHE A 53 3.02 3.43 12.32
C PHE A 53 1.69 3.39 11.55
N LEU A 54 1.60 4.20 10.49
CA LEU A 54 0.40 4.29 9.66
C LEU A 54 0.13 2.98 8.92
N ALA A 55 1.15 2.40 8.27
CA ALA A 55 1.00 1.21 7.43
C ALA A 55 0.81 -0.09 8.23
N VAL A 56 1.50 -0.25 9.36
CA VAL A 56 1.54 -1.51 10.13
C VAL A 56 0.48 -1.55 11.22
N ILE A 57 0.21 -0.41 11.88
CA ILE A 57 -0.66 -0.35 13.06
C ILE A 57 -1.97 0.34 12.72
N PHE A 58 -1.93 1.59 12.29
CA PHE A 58 -3.14 2.42 12.20
C PHE A 58 -4.10 1.97 11.10
N LEU A 59 -3.64 1.85 9.85
CA LEU A 59 -4.51 1.47 8.72
C LEU A 59 -5.14 0.08 8.91
N PRO A 60 -4.38 -0.97 9.32
CA PRO A 60 -4.99 -2.27 9.56
C PRO A 60 -5.94 -2.29 10.75
N ALA A 61 -5.60 -1.61 11.86
CA ALA A 61 -6.52 -1.51 13.00
C ALA A 61 -7.82 -0.81 12.58
N TYR A 62 -7.72 0.31 11.86
CA TYR A 62 -8.86 1.02 11.30
C TYR A 62 -9.72 0.14 10.40
N PHE A 63 -9.08 -0.62 9.49
CA PHE A 63 -9.77 -1.56 8.60
C PHE A 63 -10.50 -2.65 9.38
N LEU A 64 -9.83 -3.32 10.31
CA LEU A 64 -10.40 -4.43 11.09
C LEU A 64 -11.56 -3.96 11.96
N ILE A 65 -11.41 -2.83 12.66
CA ILE A 65 -12.47 -2.24 13.48
C ILE A 65 -13.68 -1.87 12.61
N SER A 66 -13.45 -1.25 11.46
CA SER A 66 -14.52 -0.87 10.53
C SER A 66 -15.28 -2.10 10.01
N VAL A 67 -14.57 -3.17 9.63
CA VAL A 67 -15.18 -4.43 9.20
C VAL A 67 -16.01 -5.06 10.32
N ILE A 68 -15.46 -5.18 11.54
CA ILE A 68 -16.20 -5.73 12.69
C ILE A 68 -17.47 -4.90 12.94
N TRP A 69 -17.36 -3.58 12.91
CA TRP A 69 -18.48 -2.67 13.12
C TRP A 69 -19.58 -2.83 12.06
N PHE A 70 -19.23 -2.91 10.77
CA PHE A 70 -20.20 -3.11 9.69
C PHE A 70 -20.92 -4.43 9.78
N TYR A 71 -20.19 -5.53 9.97
CA TYR A 71 -20.83 -6.84 10.11
C TYR A 71 -21.75 -6.83 11.35
N ALA A 72 -21.35 -6.20 12.46
CA ALA A 72 -22.15 -6.16 13.69
C ALA A 72 -23.43 -5.35 13.51
N LEU A 73 -23.34 -4.28 12.70
CA LEU A 73 -24.49 -3.50 12.29
C LEU A 73 -25.44 -4.33 11.41
N THR A 74 -24.92 -5.16 10.49
CA THR A 74 -25.76 -6.01 9.62
C THR A 74 -26.44 -7.17 10.36
N GLU A 75 -25.77 -7.80 11.33
CA GLU A 75 -26.35 -8.91 12.11
C GLU A 75 -27.43 -8.43 13.09
N ARG A 76 -27.21 -7.31 13.78
CA ARG A 76 -28.18 -6.77 14.76
C ARG A 76 -29.50 -6.33 14.13
N LYS A 77 -29.55 -6.06 12.83
CA LYS A 77 -30.61 -5.21 12.25
C LYS A 77 -31.36 -5.83 11.07
N SER A 78 -31.49 -7.16 11.06
CA SER A 78 -32.29 -7.94 10.09
C SER A 78 -33.81 -7.59 10.01
N LYS A 79 -34.31 -6.51 10.64
CA LYS A 79 -35.75 -6.18 10.70
C LYS A 79 -36.17 -4.73 10.42
N HIS A 80 -35.26 -3.74 10.30
CA HIS A 80 -35.68 -2.35 10.00
C HIS A 80 -34.75 -1.63 9.03
N THR A 81 -35.34 -1.11 7.95
CA THR A 81 -34.74 -0.24 6.93
C THR A 81 -34.27 1.05 7.58
N TYR A 82 -32.96 1.20 7.77
CA TYR A 82 -32.38 2.44 8.28
C TYR A 82 -32.24 3.48 7.16
N ALA A 83 -32.47 4.74 7.50
CA ALA A 83 -31.83 5.83 6.77
C ALA A 83 -30.31 5.76 7.04
N PRO A 84 -29.45 5.85 6.01
CA PRO A 84 -28.02 5.69 6.17
C PRO A 84 -27.44 6.79 7.07
N SER A 85 -26.72 6.41 8.12
CA SER A 85 -25.99 7.39 8.92
C SER A 85 -24.85 7.97 8.09
N ARG A 86 -24.62 9.29 8.19
CA ARG A 86 -23.51 9.97 7.49
C ARG A 86 -22.16 9.31 7.83
N LEU A 87 -22.02 8.80 9.05
CA LEU A 87 -20.85 8.04 9.50
C LEU A 87 -20.67 6.72 8.74
N ALA A 88 -21.72 5.92 8.53
CA ALA A 88 -21.61 4.66 7.79
C ALA A 88 -21.16 4.89 6.33
N ILE A 89 -21.72 5.90 5.67
CA ILE A 89 -21.30 6.30 4.32
C ILE A 89 -19.84 6.74 4.33
N PHE A 90 -19.45 7.61 5.26
CA PHE A 90 -18.07 8.09 5.37
C PHE A 90 -17.09 6.94 5.56
N VAL A 91 -17.35 6.03 6.50
CA VAL A 91 -16.47 4.88 6.77
C VAL A 91 -16.41 3.92 5.58
N LEU A 92 -17.51 3.68 4.84
CA LEU A 92 -17.44 2.86 3.63
C LEU A 92 -16.59 3.50 2.53
N LYS A 93 -16.68 4.82 2.35
CA LYS A 93 -15.86 5.57 1.38
C LYS A 93 -14.38 5.53 1.73
N THR A 94 -14.03 5.70 3.01
CA THR A 94 -12.63 5.64 3.44
C THR A 94 -12.09 4.22 3.34
N LEU A 95 -12.90 3.20 3.62
CA LEU A 95 -12.48 1.80 3.60
C LEU A 95 -12.10 1.32 2.18
N SER A 96 -12.81 1.78 1.14
CA SER A 96 -12.44 1.49 -0.25
C SER A 96 -11.12 2.15 -0.65
N TRP A 97 -10.81 3.33 -0.10
CA TRP A 97 -9.51 3.98 -0.30
C TRP A 97 -8.39 3.34 0.53
N VAL A 98 -8.66 2.85 1.73
CA VAL A 98 -7.65 2.23 2.63
C VAL A 98 -7.24 0.84 2.17
N LYS A 99 -8.16 0.05 1.59
CA LYS A 99 -7.93 -1.35 1.22
C LYS A 99 -6.63 -1.60 0.42
N PRO A 100 -6.30 -0.82 -0.63
CA PRO A 100 -5.06 -1.02 -1.40
C PRO A 100 -3.77 -0.75 -0.59
N TRP A 101 -3.85 0.03 0.49
CA TRP A 101 -2.70 0.42 1.32
C TRP A 101 -2.44 -0.57 2.46
N LEU A 102 -3.30 -1.56 2.65
CA LEU A 102 -3.07 -2.64 3.61
C LEU A 102 -1.98 -3.57 3.08
N MET A 103 -0.75 -3.29 3.50
CA MET A 103 0.45 -4.00 3.04
C MET A 103 1.11 -4.80 4.17
N VAL A 104 0.30 -5.39 5.05
CA VAL A 104 0.78 -6.15 6.22
C VAL A 104 1.60 -7.38 5.78
N ASP A 105 1.17 -8.05 4.72
CA ASP A 105 1.89 -9.19 4.13
C ASP A 105 3.23 -8.77 3.52
N VAL A 106 3.25 -7.63 2.82
CA VAL A 106 4.47 -7.04 2.26
C VAL A 106 5.44 -6.66 3.37
N PHE A 107 4.94 -6.11 4.48
CA PHE A 107 5.77 -5.80 5.65
C PHE A 107 6.36 -7.07 6.28
N LEU A 108 5.59 -8.17 6.43
CA LEU A 108 6.12 -9.45 6.93
C LEU A 108 7.30 -9.94 6.07
N ILE A 109 7.19 -9.83 4.74
CA ILE A 109 8.28 -10.19 3.83
C ILE A 109 9.48 -9.26 4.02
N GLY A 110 9.24 -7.95 4.18
CA GLY A 110 10.28 -6.98 4.51
C GLY A 110 11.03 -7.32 5.80
N VAL A 111 10.32 -7.77 6.84
CA VAL A 111 10.95 -8.29 8.05
C VAL A 111 11.85 -9.47 7.70
N LEU A 112 11.33 -10.50 7.04
CA LEU A 112 12.11 -11.69 6.69
C LEU A 112 13.40 -11.35 5.90
N VAL A 113 13.30 -10.43 4.93
CA VAL A 113 14.46 -9.94 4.16
C VAL A 113 15.44 -9.20 5.06
N SER A 114 14.94 -8.35 5.97
CA SER A 114 15.80 -7.66 6.94
C SER A 114 16.54 -8.64 7.86
N LEU A 115 15.90 -9.75 8.25
CA LEU A 115 16.52 -10.79 9.08
C LEU A 115 17.69 -11.45 8.36
N ILE A 116 17.52 -11.80 7.08
CA ILE A 116 18.59 -12.38 6.27
C ILE A 116 19.78 -11.41 6.18
N LYS A 117 19.50 -10.10 6.09
CA LYS A 117 20.56 -9.07 6.04
C LYS A 117 21.29 -8.95 7.38
N ILE A 118 20.59 -9.00 8.51
CA ILE A 118 21.20 -8.88 9.85
C ILE A 118 21.88 -10.18 10.28
N SER A 119 21.35 -11.35 9.92
CA SER A 119 21.91 -12.65 10.32
C SER A 119 23.29 -12.91 9.74
N ALA A 120 23.67 -12.19 8.68
CA ALA A 120 25.04 -12.20 8.17
C ALA A 120 26.04 -11.48 9.10
N LEU A 121 25.56 -10.65 10.01
CA LEU A 121 26.35 -9.80 10.90
C LEU A 121 26.24 -10.20 12.38
N ALA A 122 25.13 -10.81 12.80
CA ALA A 122 24.86 -11.16 14.21
C ALA A 122 23.92 -12.36 14.37
N ASP A 123 23.96 -13.01 15.54
CA ASP A 123 23.00 -14.05 15.93
C ASP A 123 21.65 -13.42 16.32
N VAL A 124 20.61 -13.73 15.53
CA VAL A 124 19.27 -13.15 15.71
C VAL A 124 18.31 -14.22 16.22
N SER A 125 17.64 -13.93 17.34
CA SER A 125 16.61 -14.81 17.91
C SER A 125 15.23 -14.16 17.81
N MET A 126 14.23 -14.94 17.41
CA MET A 126 12.88 -14.44 17.18
C MET A 126 12.02 -14.54 18.43
N GLY A 127 11.38 -13.43 18.81
CA GLY A 127 10.45 -13.38 19.91
C GLY A 127 9.06 -13.93 19.54
N ILE A 128 8.19 -14.06 20.55
CA ILE A 128 6.81 -14.54 20.35
C ILE A 128 6.00 -13.58 19.45
N SER A 129 6.31 -12.28 19.48
CA SER A 129 5.61 -11.26 18.68
C SER A 129 5.84 -11.41 17.18
N PHE A 130 6.99 -11.95 16.76
CA PHE A 130 7.22 -12.25 15.35
C PHE A 130 6.21 -13.27 14.83
N TRP A 131 6.00 -14.36 15.56
CA TRP A 131 5.03 -15.40 15.21
C TRP A 131 3.58 -14.89 15.29
N ALA A 132 3.26 -14.12 16.33
CA ALA A 132 1.97 -13.45 16.44
C ALA A 132 1.70 -12.51 15.25
N PHE A 133 2.73 -11.77 14.80
CA PHE A 133 2.67 -10.90 13.65
C PHE A 133 2.49 -11.69 12.33
N ALA A 134 3.16 -12.83 12.17
CA ALA A 134 2.99 -13.70 11.00
C ALA A 134 1.56 -14.25 10.90
N ILE A 135 1.00 -14.71 12.02
CA ILE A 135 -0.41 -15.16 12.11
C ILE A 135 -1.34 -13.98 11.79
N TYR A 136 -1.09 -12.82 12.38
CA TYR A 136 -1.83 -11.60 12.11
C TYR A 136 -1.85 -11.23 10.63
N ALA A 137 -0.69 -11.24 9.95
CA ALA A 137 -0.59 -10.95 8.52
C ALA A 137 -1.45 -11.91 7.68
N MET A 138 -1.38 -13.21 7.99
CA MET A 138 -2.19 -14.22 7.31
C MET A 138 -3.69 -14.01 7.54
N LEU A 139 -4.09 -13.71 8.79
CA LEU A 139 -5.49 -13.48 9.14
C LEU A 139 -6.05 -12.19 8.52
N VAL A 140 -5.25 -11.13 8.41
CA VAL A 140 -5.63 -9.89 7.71
C VAL A 140 -5.86 -10.16 6.22
N VAL A 141 -4.94 -10.88 5.56
CA VAL A 141 -5.10 -11.25 4.14
C VAL A 141 -6.35 -12.11 3.95
N LYS A 142 -6.60 -13.08 4.84
CA LYS A 142 -7.84 -13.88 4.81
C LYS A 142 -9.09 -13.03 5.03
N THR A 143 -9.05 -12.08 5.97
CA THR A 143 -10.15 -11.15 6.20
C THR A 143 -10.42 -10.33 4.94
N MET A 144 -9.38 -9.76 4.31
CA MET A 144 -9.51 -8.97 3.08
C MET A 144 -10.03 -9.78 1.89
N SER A 145 -9.70 -11.07 1.81
CA SER A 145 -10.22 -11.99 0.78
C SER A 145 -11.69 -12.36 0.99
N LEU A 146 -12.20 -12.30 2.22
CA LEU A 146 -13.58 -12.69 2.55
C LEU A 146 -14.54 -11.51 2.61
N VAL A 147 -14.04 -10.30 2.83
CA VAL A 147 -14.86 -9.10 2.91
C VAL A 147 -15.28 -8.66 1.51
N ASP A 148 -16.58 -8.81 1.23
CA ASP A 148 -17.24 -8.28 0.05
C ASP A 148 -17.82 -6.89 0.36
N PHE A 149 -17.21 -5.85 -0.20
CA PHE A 149 -17.65 -4.48 0.00
C PHE A 149 -18.97 -4.18 -0.70
N ASP A 150 -19.20 -4.76 -1.87
CA ASP A 150 -20.40 -4.52 -2.67
C ASP A 150 -21.62 -5.10 -1.93
N TRP A 151 -21.47 -6.28 -1.34
CA TRP A 151 -22.49 -6.86 -0.46
C TRP A 151 -22.80 -5.97 0.75
N ILE A 152 -21.77 -5.42 1.41
CA ILE A 152 -21.96 -4.53 2.57
C ILE A 152 -22.70 -3.25 2.14
N TRP A 153 -22.30 -2.67 1.01
CA TRP A 153 -22.95 -1.51 0.41
C TRP A 153 -24.42 -1.79 0.09
N ASP A 154 -24.73 -2.92 -0.56
CA ASP A 154 -26.09 -3.27 -0.97
C ASP A 154 -27.00 -3.58 0.21
N LYS A 155 -26.45 -4.21 1.25
CA LYS A 155 -27.24 -4.53 2.44
C LYS A 155 -27.52 -3.32 3.33
N LEU A 156 -26.62 -2.34 3.38
CA LEU A 156 -26.78 -1.12 4.18
C LEU A 156 -27.54 -0.02 3.42
N ILE A 157 -27.23 0.14 2.14
CA ILE A 157 -27.74 1.22 1.28
C ILE A 157 -27.98 0.62 -0.11
N PRO A 158 -29.12 -0.04 -0.35
CA PRO A 158 -29.37 -0.74 -1.60
C PRO A 158 -29.29 0.21 -2.80
N LEU A 159 -28.86 -0.33 -3.94
CA LEU A 159 -28.90 0.38 -5.22
C LEU A 159 -30.32 0.88 -5.48
N LYS A 160 -30.45 2.16 -5.85
CA LYS A 160 -31.73 2.72 -6.24
C LYS A 160 -32.01 2.29 -7.68
N ALA A 161 -33.12 1.60 -7.91
CA ALA A 161 -33.54 1.23 -9.26
C ALA A 161 -33.73 2.49 -10.12
N LEU A 162 -33.25 2.44 -11.35
CA LEU A 162 -33.61 3.42 -12.38
C LEU A 162 -35.06 3.14 -12.80
N ASN A 163 -35.86 4.19 -12.98
CA ASN A 163 -37.23 4.03 -13.47
C ASN A 163 -37.20 3.42 -14.87
N SER A 164 -37.95 2.32 -15.05
CA SER A 164 -37.93 1.43 -16.22
C SER A 164 -38.32 2.09 -17.54
N ASP A 165 -38.96 3.26 -17.52
CA ASP A 165 -39.43 3.97 -18.72
C ASP A 165 -38.29 4.51 -19.60
N THR A 166 -37.04 4.45 -19.11
CA THR A 166 -35.83 4.88 -19.82
C THR A 166 -34.84 3.74 -20.11
N ALA A 167 -35.19 2.49 -19.75
CA ALA A 167 -34.27 1.35 -19.75
C ALA A 167 -33.99 0.72 -21.14
N GLY A 168 -34.31 1.41 -22.24
CA GLY A 168 -34.16 0.91 -23.61
C GLY A 168 -33.04 1.55 -24.43
N GLY A 169 -32.36 2.58 -23.91
CA GLY A 169 -31.26 3.23 -24.62
C GLY A 169 -30.01 2.34 -24.68
N LEU A 170 -29.43 2.17 -25.87
CA LEU A 170 -28.08 1.63 -26.00
C LEU A 170 -27.13 2.51 -25.18
N PHE A 171 -26.25 1.90 -24.37
CA PHE A 171 -25.25 2.57 -23.51
C PHE A 171 -24.35 3.57 -24.26
N GLN A 172 -24.38 3.54 -25.60
CA GLN A 172 -23.66 4.41 -26.53
C GLN A 172 -24.13 5.87 -26.55
N GLN A 173 -25.33 6.20 -26.06
CA GLN A 173 -25.86 7.57 -26.12
C GLN A 173 -25.30 8.54 -25.06
N HIS A 174 -24.37 8.13 -24.19
CA HIS A 174 -23.74 8.99 -23.16
C HIS A 174 -24.71 9.56 -22.10
N ASP A 175 -25.93 9.04 -22.00
CA ASP A 175 -26.98 9.52 -21.08
C ASP A 175 -26.89 8.94 -19.66
N HIS A 176 -25.76 8.32 -19.30
CA HIS A 176 -25.59 7.69 -18.00
C HIS A 176 -24.28 8.09 -17.32
N LEU A 177 -24.37 8.37 -16.02
CA LEU A 177 -23.25 8.62 -15.12
C LEU A 177 -23.18 7.53 -14.07
N VAL A 178 -22.00 6.94 -13.87
CA VAL A 178 -21.77 5.93 -12.83
C VAL A 178 -20.97 6.56 -11.70
N CYS A 179 -21.45 6.41 -10.47
CA CYS A 179 -20.71 6.83 -9.29
C CYS A 179 -19.45 5.96 -9.09
N HIS A 180 -18.28 6.60 -9.05
CA HIS A 180 -16.99 5.94 -8.84
C HIS A 180 -16.82 5.26 -7.48
N VAL A 181 -17.63 5.64 -6.48
CA VAL A 181 -17.43 5.18 -5.10
C VAL A 181 -18.40 4.08 -4.71
N CYS A 182 -19.66 4.17 -5.12
CA CYS A 182 -20.70 3.20 -4.74
C CYS A 182 -21.35 2.50 -5.93
N GLY A 183 -20.89 2.73 -7.17
CA GLY A 183 -21.40 2.05 -8.36
C GLY A 183 -22.82 2.42 -8.80
N GLN A 184 -23.52 3.33 -8.09
CA GLN A 184 -24.86 3.77 -8.48
C GLN A 184 -24.85 4.40 -9.87
N VAL A 185 -25.71 3.89 -10.75
CA VAL A 185 -25.95 4.45 -12.08
C VAL A 185 -27.03 5.52 -11.98
N HIS A 186 -26.80 6.62 -12.68
CA HIS A 186 -27.67 7.78 -12.79
C HIS A 186 -27.93 8.12 -14.25
N LEU A 187 -29.11 8.64 -14.57
CA LEU A 187 -29.35 9.34 -15.82
C LEU A 187 -28.56 10.67 -15.80
N TYR A 188 -27.96 11.02 -16.94
CA TYR A 188 -27.28 12.29 -17.11
C TYR A 188 -28.31 13.42 -17.06
N ASP A 189 -28.09 14.37 -16.17
CA ASP A 189 -28.84 15.62 -16.04
C ASP A 189 -27.84 16.68 -15.59
N ASP A 190 -27.83 17.86 -16.23
CA ASP A 190 -26.91 18.95 -15.90
C ASP A 190 -27.07 19.43 -14.45
N ASN A 191 -28.24 19.23 -13.84
CA ASN A 191 -28.48 19.56 -12.43
C ASN A 191 -28.00 18.47 -11.45
N LEU A 192 -27.63 17.28 -11.94
CA LEU A 192 -27.21 16.16 -11.11
C LEU A 192 -25.73 16.29 -10.71
N THR A 193 -25.50 16.99 -9.60
CA THR A 193 -24.15 17.21 -9.05
C THR A 193 -23.71 16.17 -8.02
N GLN A 194 -24.64 15.43 -7.41
CA GLN A 194 -24.35 14.51 -6.29
C GLN A 194 -25.02 13.16 -6.46
N CYS A 195 -24.33 12.11 -6.01
CA CYS A 195 -24.86 10.76 -6.00
C CYS A 195 -25.97 10.61 -4.96
N SER A 196 -27.12 10.03 -5.34
CA SER A 196 -28.25 9.81 -4.43
C SER A 196 -27.99 8.73 -3.37
N ARG A 197 -27.01 7.84 -3.60
CA ARG A 197 -26.66 6.73 -2.71
C ARG A 197 -25.59 7.12 -1.69
N CYS A 198 -24.51 7.75 -2.15
CA CYS A 198 -23.36 8.06 -1.28
C CYS A 198 -23.10 9.56 -1.11
N HIS A 199 -23.84 10.45 -1.76
CA HIS A 199 -23.66 11.91 -1.71
C HIS A 199 -22.26 12.41 -2.12
N VAL A 200 -21.49 11.61 -2.88
CA VAL A 200 -20.26 12.11 -3.50
C VAL A 200 -20.59 12.96 -4.71
N HIS A 201 -19.76 13.95 -5.02
CA HIS A 201 -19.94 14.75 -6.23
C HIS A 201 -19.71 13.88 -7.46
N LEU A 202 -20.69 13.88 -8.36
CA LEU A 202 -20.60 13.21 -9.64
C LEU A 202 -19.85 14.13 -10.60
N HIS A 203 -18.91 13.56 -11.34
CA HIS A 203 -18.20 14.26 -12.41
C HIS A 203 -18.34 13.45 -13.68
N ARG A 204 -18.52 14.15 -14.81
CA ARG A 204 -18.46 13.51 -16.12
C ARG A 204 -17.05 12.94 -16.30
N PHE A 205 -16.99 11.68 -16.72
CA PHE A 205 -15.72 11.05 -17.02
C PHE A 205 -15.02 11.82 -18.14
N ASN A 206 -13.88 12.45 -17.81
CA ASN A 206 -13.07 13.20 -18.76
C ASN A 206 -11.71 12.50 -18.94
N PRO A 207 -11.48 11.80 -20.07
CA PRO A 207 -10.28 11.01 -20.28
C PRO A 207 -9.02 11.89 -20.37
N THR A 208 -9.12 13.12 -20.89
CA THR A 208 -7.95 14.01 -21.03
C THR A 208 -7.45 14.50 -19.68
N LYS A 209 -8.37 14.90 -18.79
CA LYS A 209 -8.04 15.33 -17.42
C LYS A 209 -7.49 14.17 -16.59
N ASN A 210 -8.08 12.98 -16.69
CA ASN A 210 -7.57 11.79 -16.00
C ASN A 210 -6.13 11.48 -16.42
N LEU A 211 -5.86 11.41 -17.74
CA LEU A 211 -4.51 11.19 -18.26
C LEU A 211 -3.53 12.27 -17.82
N GLN A 212 -3.93 13.54 -17.78
CA GLN A 212 -3.07 14.63 -17.32
C GLN A 212 -2.63 14.44 -15.86
N ILE A 213 -3.57 14.12 -14.95
CA ILE A 213 -3.28 13.90 -13.53
C ILE A 213 -2.32 12.72 -13.35
N VAL A 214 -2.61 11.64 -14.06
CA VAL A 214 -1.85 10.39 -14.00
C VAL A 214 -0.42 10.58 -14.54
N TRP A 215 -0.25 11.29 -15.67
CA TRP A 215 1.07 11.68 -16.18
C TRP A 215 1.81 12.60 -15.21
N ALA A 216 1.15 13.59 -14.60
CA ALA A 216 1.78 14.49 -13.64
C ALA A 216 2.30 13.75 -12.39
N LEU A 217 1.56 12.76 -11.90
CA LEU A 217 2.01 11.90 -10.80
C LEU A 217 3.19 11.02 -11.20
N LEU A 218 3.17 10.45 -12.41
CA LEU A 218 4.28 9.66 -12.94
C LEU A 218 5.55 10.50 -13.11
N PHE A 219 5.45 11.72 -13.65
CA PHE A 219 6.60 12.63 -13.77
C PHE A 219 7.15 13.02 -12.40
N THR A 220 6.28 13.31 -11.43
CA THR A 220 6.71 13.55 -10.04
C THR A 220 7.49 12.35 -9.49
N ALA A 221 7.01 11.12 -9.72
CA ALA A 221 7.74 9.92 -9.30
C ALA A 221 9.12 9.79 -9.98
N ILE A 222 9.22 10.09 -11.28
CA ILE A 222 10.50 10.04 -12.01
C ILE A 222 11.48 11.06 -11.43
N ILE A 223 11.03 12.27 -11.07
CA ILE A 223 11.87 13.29 -10.45
C ILE A 223 12.42 12.80 -9.10
N PHE A 224 11.59 12.17 -8.25
CA PHE A 224 12.03 11.61 -6.97
C PHE A 224 12.90 10.36 -7.10
N TYR A 225 12.84 9.65 -8.24
CA TYR A 225 13.67 8.47 -8.47
C TYR A 225 15.15 8.80 -8.62
N ILE A 226 15.48 9.97 -9.15
CA ILE A 226 16.88 10.43 -9.28
C ILE A 226 17.56 10.55 -7.90
N PRO A 227 17.07 11.36 -6.94
CA PRO A 227 17.69 11.46 -5.61
C PRO A 227 17.60 10.15 -4.83
N ALA A 228 16.59 9.30 -5.07
CA ALA A 228 16.47 8.00 -4.41
C ALA A 228 17.63 7.03 -4.77
N ASN A 229 18.22 7.14 -5.96
CA ASN A 229 19.35 6.29 -6.37
C ASN A 229 20.72 6.96 -6.15
N LEU A 230 20.77 8.29 -6.10
CA LEU A 230 22.02 9.04 -5.94
C LEU A 230 22.42 9.27 -4.49
N TYR A 231 21.46 9.43 -3.58
CA TYR A 231 21.76 9.70 -2.18
C TYR A 231 21.92 8.42 -1.35
N PRO A 232 22.60 8.50 -0.19
CA PRO A 232 22.72 7.37 0.73
C PRO A 232 21.35 6.90 1.22
N MET A 233 21.12 5.59 1.17
CA MET A 233 19.90 4.94 1.66
C MET A 233 19.94 4.77 3.17
N MET A 234 21.13 4.50 3.71
CA MET A 234 21.37 4.30 5.13
C MET A 234 22.75 4.83 5.50
N TYR A 235 22.86 5.43 6.68
CA TYR A 235 24.13 5.78 7.31
C TYR A 235 24.39 4.81 8.45
N THR A 236 25.55 4.17 8.43
CA THR A 236 26.00 3.33 9.54
C THR A 236 27.02 4.15 10.32
N SER A 237 26.72 4.42 11.59
CA SER A 237 27.66 5.04 12.53
C SER A 237 28.31 3.93 13.35
N ALA A 238 29.63 3.79 13.24
CA ALA A 238 30.43 2.88 14.06
C ALA A 238 31.65 3.66 14.58
N PHE A 239 31.92 3.58 15.89
CA PHE A 239 33.08 4.22 16.55
C PHE A 239 33.27 5.72 16.22
N GLY A 240 32.18 6.46 15.98
CA GLY A 240 32.20 7.91 15.73
C GLY A 240 32.39 8.32 14.26
N THR A 241 32.61 7.37 13.35
CA THR A 241 32.60 7.63 11.89
C THR A 241 31.24 7.23 11.30
N SER A 242 30.60 8.14 10.56
CA SER A 242 29.37 7.86 9.82
C SER A 242 29.69 7.62 8.35
N GLU A 243 29.41 6.40 7.87
CA GLU A 243 29.53 6.07 6.46
C GLU A 243 28.14 5.87 5.85
N GLY A 244 27.84 6.67 4.83
CA GLY A 244 26.60 6.55 4.08
C GLY A 244 26.78 5.56 2.94
N SER A 245 25.87 4.59 2.83
CA SER A 245 25.86 3.63 1.71
C SER A 245 24.66 3.89 0.80
N THR A 246 24.93 4.05 -0.49
CA THR A 246 23.88 4.05 -1.52
C THR A 246 23.36 2.62 -1.78
N ILE A 247 22.24 2.48 -2.48
CA ILE A 247 21.71 1.17 -2.88
C ILE A 247 22.75 0.39 -3.69
N ILE A 248 23.39 1.05 -4.67
CA ILE A 248 24.39 0.46 -5.54
C ILE A 248 25.65 0.08 -4.76
N GLU A 249 26.11 0.96 -3.88
CA GLU A 249 27.27 0.69 -3.03
C GLU A 249 27.02 -0.48 -2.08
N GLY A 250 25.82 -0.57 -1.47
CA GLY A 250 25.41 -1.73 -0.68
C GLY A 250 25.43 -3.04 -1.46
N VAL A 251 25.00 -3.01 -2.73
CA VAL A 251 25.09 -4.17 -3.65
C VAL A 251 26.55 -4.53 -3.94
N ILE A 252 27.43 -3.56 -4.19
CA ILE A 252 28.86 -3.78 -4.46
C ILE A 252 29.56 -4.41 -3.24
N ILE A 253 29.27 -3.93 -2.03
CA ILE A 253 29.83 -4.47 -0.79
C ILE A 253 29.43 -5.95 -0.64
N LEU A 254 28.13 -6.26 -0.79
CA LEU A 254 27.63 -7.63 -0.72
C LEU A 254 28.19 -8.55 -1.80
N TRP A 255 28.41 -8.00 -3.00
CA TRP A 255 29.03 -8.70 -4.12
C TRP A 255 30.47 -9.09 -3.81
N ASN A 256 31.24 -8.17 -3.22
CA ASN A 256 32.63 -8.40 -2.83
C ASN A 256 32.76 -9.37 -1.65
N MET A 257 31.77 -9.42 -0.76
CA MET A 257 31.68 -10.41 0.33
C MET A 257 31.27 -11.82 -0.15
N GLY A 258 31.09 -12.04 -1.47
CA GLY A 258 30.72 -13.33 -2.05
C GLY A 258 29.24 -13.69 -1.95
N SER A 259 28.40 -12.79 -1.41
CA SER A 259 26.96 -12.99 -1.25
C SER A 259 26.15 -12.60 -2.52
N TYR A 260 26.58 -13.10 -3.68
CA TYR A 260 26.02 -12.76 -5.00
C TYR A 260 24.49 -12.87 -5.09
N PRO A 261 23.82 -13.91 -4.56
CA PRO A 261 22.37 -14.03 -4.65
C PRO A 261 21.63 -12.90 -3.92
N VAL A 262 22.13 -12.50 -2.74
CA VAL A 262 21.52 -11.43 -1.93
C VAL A 262 21.69 -10.08 -2.62
N ALA A 263 22.90 -9.81 -3.13
CA ALA A 263 23.21 -8.60 -3.88
C ALA A 263 22.30 -8.44 -5.12
N MET A 264 22.09 -9.52 -5.89
CA MET A 264 21.21 -9.50 -7.06
C MET A 264 19.75 -9.25 -6.68
N VAL A 265 19.24 -9.85 -5.60
CA VAL A 265 17.87 -9.62 -5.13
C VAL A 265 17.65 -8.15 -4.77
N ILE A 266 18.57 -7.53 -4.01
CA ILE A 266 18.47 -6.12 -3.63
C ILE A 266 18.51 -5.22 -4.88
N LEU A 267 19.45 -5.47 -5.80
CA LEU A 267 19.57 -4.68 -7.03
C LEU A 267 18.29 -4.75 -7.88
N LEU A 268 17.77 -5.97 -8.09
CA LEU A 268 16.54 -6.18 -8.86
C LEU A 268 15.34 -5.52 -8.16
N ALA A 269 15.20 -5.71 -6.85
CA ALA A 269 14.08 -5.19 -6.08
C ALA A 269 14.06 -3.66 -6.01
N SER A 270 15.21 -3.03 -5.76
CA SER A 270 15.29 -1.60 -5.48
C SER A 270 15.47 -0.73 -6.71
N VAL A 271 16.12 -1.24 -7.76
CA VAL A 271 16.39 -0.45 -8.97
C VAL A 271 15.49 -0.88 -10.12
N PHE A 272 15.56 -2.16 -10.49
CA PHE A 272 14.91 -2.66 -11.70
C PHE A 272 13.38 -2.71 -11.59
N ILE A 273 12.83 -3.17 -10.46
CA ILE A 273 11.37 -3.27 -10.30
C ILE A 273 10.67 -1.89 -10.36
N PRO A 274 11.10 -0.84 -9.62
CA PRO A 274 10.50 0.48 -9.73
C PRO A 274 10.67 1.10 -11.13
N MET A 275 11.84 0.91 -11.75
CA MET A 275 12.09 1.37 -13.13
C MET A 275 11.13 0.69 -14.12
N ALA A 276 11.00 -0.63 -14.06
CA ALA A 276 10.08 -1.39 -14.91
C ALA A 276 8.63 -0.95 -14.70
N LYS A 277 8.20 -0.68 -13.46
CA LYS A 277 6.86 -0.15 -13.14
C LYS A 277 6.63 1.21 -13.80
N MET A 278 7.57 2.16 -13.65
CA MET A 278 7.43 3.48 -14.26
C MET A 278 7.38 3.42 -15.79
N VAL A 279 8.24 2.60 -16.41
CA VAL A 279 8.24 2.39 -17.87
C VAL A 279 6.93 1.76 -18.35
N ALA A 280 6.43 0.75 -17.64
CA ALA A 280 5.17 0.10 -17.99
C ALA A 280 3.97 1.04 -17.86
N LEU A 281 3.91 1.86 -16.81
CA LEU A 281 2.89 2.91 -16.66
C LEU A 281 3.00 3.97 -17.75
N ALA A 282 4.21 4.46 -18.06
CA ALA A 282 4.43 5.40 -19.17
C ALA A 282 3.95 4.83 -20.50
N TYR A 283 4.26 3.56 -20.77
CA TYR A 283 3.84 2.84 -21.97
C TYR A 283 2.30 2.72 -22.04
N LEU A 284 1.65 2.40 -20.92
CA LEU A 284 0.18 2.35 -20.85
C LEU A 284 -0.44 3.72 -21.12
N TYR A 285 0.06 4.78 -20.47
CA TYR A 285 -0.53 6.12 -20.61
C TYR A 285 -0.27 6.74 -21.98
N TRP A 286 0.86 6.41 -22.62
CA TRP A 286 1.16 6.85 -23.98
C TRP A 286 0.22 6.22 -25.01
N ASN A 287 -0.02 4.91 -24.86
CA ASN A 287 -0.89 4.18 -25.77
C ASN A 287 -2.38 4.33 -25.44
N ALA A 288 -2.75 4.79 -24.25
CA ALA A 288 -4.15 4.94 -23.84
C ALA A 288 -4.99 5.80 -24.82
N LYS A 289 -4.40 6.80 -25.48
CA LYS A 289 -5.09 7.60 -26.52
C LYS A 289 -5.11 6.95 -27.91
N ARG A 290 -4.21 6.00 -28.17
CA ARG A 290 -4.06 5.31 -29.47
C ARG A 290 -4.84 4.00 -29.54
N VAL A 291 -5.47 3.60 -28.43
CA VAL A 291 -6.21 2.34 -28.32
C VAL A 291 -7.65 2.44 -28.84
N GLU A 292 -8.18 3.66 -29.03
CA GLU A 292 -9.49 3.87 -29.67
C GLU A 292 -9.53 3.17 -31.05
N GLY A 293 -10.27 2.05 -31.13
CA GLY A 293 -10.45 1.26 -32.34
C GLY A 293 -9.48 0.08 -32.57
N LEU A 294 -8.62 -0.27 -31.61
CA LEU A 294 -7.74 -1.45 -31.74
C LEU A 294 -8.52 -2.78 -31.66
N PRO A 295 -8.07 -3.84 -32.35
CA PRO A 295 -8.69 -5.16 -32.27
C PRO A 295 -8.61 -5.72 -30.82
N PRO A 296 -9.61 -6.51 -30.39
CA PRO A 296 -9.77 -6.93 -28.98
C PRO A 296 -8.59 -7.75 -28.42
N HIS A 297 -7.75 -8.34 -29.27
CA HIS A 297 -6.55 -9.06 -28.84
C HIS A 297 -5.47 -8.13 -28.29
N GLU A 298 -5.33 -6.93 -28.84
CA GLU A 298 -4.34 -5.95 -28.36
C GLU A 298 -4.81 -5.30 -27.06
N ALA A 299 -6.10 -4.98 -26.94
CA ALA A 299 -6.69 -4.48 -25.69
C ALA A 299 -6.45 -5.44 -24.51
N ASN A 300 -6.58 -6.76 -24.72
CA ASN A 300 -6.27 -7.77 -23.73
C ASN A 300 -4.79 -7.77 -23.29
N ARG A 301 -3.86 -7.46 -24.20
CA ARG A 301 -2.44 -7.31 -23.85
C ARG A 301 -2.20 -6.12 -22.94
N PHE A 302 -2.81 -4.97 -23.23
CA PHE A 302 -2.71 -3.77 -22.38
C PHE A 302 -3.28 -4.01 -20.98
N LEU A 303 -4.41 -4.72 -20.87
CA LEU A 303 -5.00 -5.07 -19.57
C LEU A 303 -4.14 -6.03 -18.77
N LYS A 304 -3.45 -6.98 -19.42
CA LYS A 304 -2.47 -7.85 -18.76
C LYS A 304 -1.31 -7.03 -18.20
N ILE A 305 -0.75 -6.11 -18.99
CA ILE A 305 0.33 -5.22 -18.54
C ILE A 305 -0.16 -4.38 -17.34
N TYR A 306 -1.33 -3.78 -17.43
CA TYR A 306 -1.94 -3.01 -16.34
C TYR A 306 -2.07 -3.85 -15.06
N ARG A 307 -2.66 -5.04 -15.13
CA ARG A 307 -2.85 -5.92 -13.97
C ARG A 307 -1.52 -6.38 -13.36
N VAL A 308 -0.51 -6.66 -14.19
CA VAL A 308 0.85 -6.98 -13.72
C VAL A 308 1.49 -5.79 -13.03
N THR A 309 1.36 -4.57 -13.57
CA THR A 309 1.89 -3.36 -12.93
C THR A 309 1.22 -3.04 -11.60
N GLU A 310 -0.09 -3.28 -11.49
CA GLU A 310 -0.83 -3.12 -10.24
C GLU A 310 -0.36 -4.15 -9.19
N PHE A 311 -0.19 -5.41 -9.62
CA PHE A 311 0.35 -6.45 -8.75
C PHE A 311 1.76 -6.10 -8.28
N ILE A 312 2.70 -5.77 -9.17
CA ILE A 312 4.08 -5.38 -8.82
C ILE A 312 4.08 -4.14 -7.93
N GLY A 313 3.12 -3.24 -8.10
CA GLY A 313 3.05 -1.96 -7.40
C GLY A 313 3.10 -2.06 -5.88
N ARG A 314 2.43 -3.06 -5.28
CA ARG A 314 2.45 -3.30 -3.83
C ARG A 314 3.78 -3.86 -3.31
N TRP A 315 4.48 -4.65 -4.12
CA TRP A 315 5.79 -5.23 -3.75
C TRP A 315 6.91 -4.19 -3.70
N SER A 316 6.76 -3.09 -4.43
CA SER A 316 7.73 -1.98 -4.42
C SER A 316 7.87 -1.31 -3.05
N MET A 317 6.95 -1.52 -2.10
CA MET A 317 7.05 -0.99 -0.72
C MET A 317 7.98 -1.82 0.19
N ILE A 318 8.39 -3.03 -0.22
CA ILE A 318 9.23 -3.92 0.61
C ILE A 318 10.49 -3.20 1.08
N ASP A 319 11.19 -2.50 0.20
CA ASP A 319 12.49 -1.90 0.52
C ASP A 319 12.40 -0.80 1.58
N ILE A 320 11.31 -0.03 1.58
CA ILE A 320 11.05 1.00 2.60
C ILE A 320 10.87 0.33 3.95
N PHE A 321 10.10 -0.76 4.00
CA PHE A 321 9.90 -1.52 5.22
C PHE A 321 11.19 -2.17 5.70
N VAL A 322 12.00 -2.75 4.81
CA VAL A 322 13.32 -3.32 5.15
C VAL A 322 14.21 -2.26 5.81
N VAL A 323 14.34 -1.07 5.22
CA VAL A 323 15.18 0.00 5.79
C VAL A 323 14.64 0.48 7.13
N ALA A 324 13.33 0.71 7.21
CA ALA A 324 12.66 1.08 8.45
C ALA A 324 12.91 0.08 9.59
N ILE A 325 12.77 -1.21 9.29
CA ILE A 325 12.98 -2.29 10.26
C ILE A 325 14.46 -2.38 10.66
N LEU A 326 15.39 -2.29 9.71
CA LEU A 326 16.83 -2.26 9.99
C LEU A 326 17.22 -1.11 10.91
N VAL A 327 16.73 0.09 10.63
CA VAL A 327 16.95 1.29 11.46
C VAL A 327 16.39 1.08 12.86
N ALA A 328 15.21 0.49 12.97
CA ALA A 328 14.56 0.32 14.25
C ALA A 328 15.20 -0.79 15.12
N LEU A 329 15.81 -1.80 14.49
CA LEU A 329 16.35 -2.97 15.18
C LEU A 329 17.86 -2.89 15.43
N VAL A 330 18.61 -2.26 14.53
CA VAL A 330 20.07 -2.15 14.62
C VAL A 330 20.43 -0.82 15.25
N GLN A 331 20.12 -0.72 16.53
CA GLN A 331 20.53 0.38 17.40
C GLN A 331 21.23 -0.21 18.61
N LEU A 332 22.55 -0.37 18.50
CA LEU A 332 23.39 -0.81 19.61
C LEU A 332 23.95 0.45 20.28
N ASP A 333 23.48 0.72 21.50
CA ASP A 333 23.92 1.85 22.32
C ASP A 333 25.47 1.91 22.37
N GLY A 334 26.05 2.95 21.75
CA GLY A 334 27.47 3.25 21.81
C GLY A 334 28.39 2.41 20.91
N VAL A 335 27.89 1.45 20.12
CA VAL A 335 28.72 0.57 19.27
C VAL A 335 28.40 0.76 17.78
N MET A 336 27.14 0.60 17.39
CA MET A 336 26.70 0.67 16.00
C MET A 336 25.25 1.13 15.91
N ALA A 337 24.99 2.19 15.16
CA ALA A 337 23.63 2.67 14.89
C ALA A 337 23.42 2.88 13.40
N ILE A 338 22.25 2.47 12.91
CA ILE A 338 21.85 2.66 11.51
C ILE A 338 20.79 3.75 11.44
N TYR A 339 21.05 4.78 10.65
CA TYR A 339 20.14 5.89 10.39
C TYR A 339 19.62 5.79 8.96
N PRO A 340 18.32 6.10 8.71
CA PRO A 340 17.81 6.19 7.36
C PRO A 340 18.41 7.43 6.69
N GLY A 341 18.87 7.27 5.46
CA GLY A 341 19.36 8.39 4.66
C GLY A 341 18.23 9.09 3.88
N PRO A 342 18.51 10.25 3.28
CA PRO A 342 17.51 11.03 2.54
C PRO A 342 16.96 10.30 1.30
N ALA A 343 17.69 9.30 0.78
CA ALA A 343 17.16 8.46 -0.30
C ALA A 343 15.95 7.64 0.13
N ALA A 344 15.82 7.25 1.40
CA ALA A 344 14.68 6.47 1.87
C ALA A 344 13.35 7.23 1.71
N LEU A 345 13.33 8.53 2.02
CA LEU A 345 12.14 9.38 1.82
C LEU A 345 11.85 9.63 0.34
N SER A 346 12.90 9.86 -0.45
CA SER A 346 12.77 10.03 -1.90
C SER A 346 12.19 8.77 -2.54
N PHE A 347 12.70 7.60 -2.17
CA PHE A 347 12.23 6.30 -2.62
C PHE A 347 10.77 6.04 -2.19
N ALA A 348 10.42 6.34 -0.94
CA ALA A 348 9.04 6.25 -0.47
C ALA A 348 8.09 7.12 -1.30
N SER A 349 8.51 8.33 -1.66
CA SER A 349 7.75 9.24 -2.51
C SER A 349 7.53 8.63 -3.90
N VAL A 350 8.55 8.02 -4.52
CA VAL A 350 8.41 7.30 -5.82
C VAL A 350 7.32 6.24 -5.73
N VAL A 351 7.33 5.41 -4.69
CA VAL A 351 6.36 4.31 -4.57
C VAL A 351 4.95 4.84 -4.35
N ILE A 352 4.79 5.85 -3.50
CA ILE A 352 3.50 6.52 -3.23
C ILE A 352 2.95 7.15 -4.51
N PHE A 353 3.74 7.96 -5.22
CA PHE A 353 3.29 8.64 -6.43
C PHE A 353 2.98 7.66 -7.57
N THR A 354 3.79 6.61 -7.77
CA THR A 354 3.48 5.58 -8.78
C THR A 354 2.23 4.77 -8.42
N MET A 355 1.96 4.52 -7.13
CA MET A 355 0.74 3.85 -6.69
C MET A 355 -0.49 4.74 -6.86
N LEU A 356 -0.41 6.03 -6.49
CA LEU A 356 -1.47 7.00 -6.73
C LEU A 356 -1.76 7.17 -8.22
N SER A 357 -0.72 7.24 -9.06
CA SER A 357 -0.83 7.29 -10.52
C SER A 357 -1.60 6.09 -11.06
N ALA A 358 -1.27 4.88 -10.60
CA ALA A 358 -1.95 3.66 -11.02
C ALA A 358 -3.42 3.62 -10.54
N MET A 359 -3.71 4.03 -9.31
CA MET A 359 -5.07 4.02 -8.76
C MET A 359 -6.01 5.06 -9.39
N ILE A 360 -5.48 6.22 -9.80
CA ILE A 360 -6.29 7.25 -10.45
C ILE A 360 -6.54 6.90 -11.93
N PHE A 361 -5.66 6.11 -12.55
CA PHE A 361 -5.81 5.71 -13.93
C PHE A 361 -7.08 4.90 -14.15
N ASP A 362 -7.99 5.43 -14.97
CA ASP A 362 -9.26 4.78 -15.25
C ASP A 362 -9.12 3.82 -16.43
N SER A 363 -9.28 2.52 -16.17
CA SER A 363 -9.20 1.48 -17.19
C SER A 363 -10.22 1.66 -18.33
N ARG A 364 -11.32 2.42 -18.14
CA ARG A 364 -12.31 2.72 -19.18
C ARG A 364 -11.72 3.42 -20.40
N ILE A 365 -10.56 4.07 -20.28
CA ILE A 365 -9.84 4.67 -21.41
C ILE A 365 -9.36 3.60 -22.40
N ILE A 366 -9.01 2.41 -21.92
CA ILE A 366 -8.47 1.31 -22.74
C ILE A 366 -9.60 0.55 -23.48
N TRP A 367 -10.82 0.58 -22.94
CA TRP A 367 -11.96 -0.21 -23.45
C TRP A 367 -12.86 0.53 -24.44
N LYS A 368 -12.69 1.84 -24.59
CA LYS A 368 -13.33 2.60 -25.67
C LYS A 368 -12.60 2.35 -26.98
#